data_AF-A0A163V2Q3-F1
#
_entry.id   AF-A0A163V2Q3-F1
#
_cell.length_a   1.000
_cell.length_b   1.000
_cell.length_c   1.000
_cell.angle_alpha   90.00
_cell.angle_beta   90.00
_cell.angle_gamma   90.00
#
_symmetry.space_group_name_H-M   'P 1'
#
loop_
_entity.id
_entity.type
_entity.pdbx_description
1 polymer ?
#
loop_
_entity_poly.entity_id
_entity_poly.type
_entity_poly.pdbx_seq_one_letter_code
_entity_poly.pdbx_strand_id
1 'polypeptide(L)'
;MVKTIRNALLFAAAVHILYVIVQIVSGMLLTMRHVPKIVDAYSSKQALESQVTFGLTASPSGWLYVLTFASTAVLYAFALQPLLRRWANRRHRP
;
A
#
# COMPACT_ATOMS: atom_id res chain seq x y z
N MET A 1 3.38 -19.26 23.68
CA MET A 1 2.28 -18.36 23.26
C MET A 1 2.70 -16.90 23.06
N VAL A 2 3.26 -16.20 24.06
CA VAL A 2 3.53 -14.74 23.96
C VAL A 2 4.43 -14.34 22.77
N LYS A 3 5.46 -15.14 22.48
CA LYS A 3 6.33 -14.91 21.29
C LYS A 3 5.56 -15.00 19.97
N THR A 4 4.63 -15.93 19.85
CA THR A 4 3.81 -16.12 18.65
C THR A 4 2.85 -14.94 18.46
N ILE A 5 2.19 -14.51 19.54
CA ILE A 5 1.28 -13.36 19.53
C ILE A 5 2.04 -12.08 19.15
N ARG A 6 3.23 -11.85 19.74
CA ARG A 6 4.07 -10.70 19.41
C ARG A 6 4.49 -10.71 17.93
N ASN A 7 4.87 -11.86 17.40
CA ASN A 7 5.26 -11.98 15.99
C ASN A 7 4.08 -11.74 15.05
N ALA A 8 2.89 -12.23 15.39
CA ALA A 8 1.67 -11.97 14.64
C ALA A 8 1.29 -10.48 14.63
N LEU A 9 1.43 -9.79 15.77
CA LEU A 9 1.21 -8.34 15.86
C LEU A 9 2.20 -7.56 15.00
N LEU A 10 3.49 -7.92 15.04
CA LEU A 10 4.50 -7.27 14.20
C LEU A 10 4.26 -7.51 12.71
N PHE A 11 3.83 -8.71 12.33
CA PHE A 11 3.45 -9.01 10.96
C PHE A 11 2.23 -8.22 10.51
N ALA A 12 1.17 -8.19 11.32
CA ALA A 12 -0.04 -7.43 11.03
C ALA A 12 0.26 -5.92 10.88
N ALA A 13 1.06 -5.35 11.78
CA ALA A 13 1.48 -3.95 11.68
C ALA A 13 2.27 -3.68 10.38
N ALA A 14 3.19 -4.56 10.00
CA ALA A 14 3.95 -4.42 8.76
C ALA A 14 3.04 -4.45 7.51
N VAL A 15 2.04 -5.33 7.47
CA VAL A 15 1.06 -5.41 6.36
C VAL A 15 0.27 -4.12 6.23
N HIS A 16 -0.22 -3.57 7.34
CA HIS A 16 -1.02 -2.33 7.32
C HIS A 16 -0.18 -1.12 6.93
N ILE A 17 1.06 -1.02 7.42
CA ILE A 17 1.99 0.04 7.03
C ILE A 17 2.25 -0.03 5.52
N LEU A 18 2.55 -1.22 4.98
CA LEU A 18 2.80 -1.37 3.55
C LEU A 18 1.55 -1.01 2.72
N TYR A 19 0.38 -1.45 3.15
CA TYR A 19 -0.89 -1.14 2.49
C TYR A 19 -1.13 0.37 2.40
N VAL A 20 -0.93 1.11 3.50
CA VAL A 20 -1.07 2.58 3.52
C VAL A 20 -0.08 3.24 2.57
N ILE A 21 1.19 2.79 2.55
CA ILE A 21 2.20 3.33 1.63
C ILE A 21 1.79 3.12 0.18
N VAL A 22 1.30 1.93 -0.19
CA VAL A 22 0.83 1.64 -1.55
C VAL A 22 -0.34 2.54 -1.95
N GLN A 23 -1.28 2.79 -1.04
CA GLN A 23 -2.41 3.70 -1.29
C GLN A 23 -1.94 5.15 -1.51
N ILE A 24 -1.03 5.65 -0.66
CA ILE A 24 -0.47 7.00 -0.80
C ILE A 24 0.25 7.15 -2.14
N VAL A 25 1.11 6.20 -2.50
CA VAL A 25 1.86 6.23 -3.77
C VAL A 25 0.91 6.14 -4.96
N SER A 26 -0.08 5.25 -4.91
CA SER A 26 -1.06 5.11 -5.98
C SER A 26 -1.88 6.38 -6.17
N GLY A 27 -2.33 7.00 -5.07
CA GLY A 27 -3.02 8.29 -5.09
C GLY A 27 -2.15 9.41 -5.65
N MET A 28 -0.87 9.46 -5.28
CA MET A 28 0.09 10.43 -5.80
C MET A 28 0.35 10.26 -7.31
N LEU A 29 0.47 9.01 -7.79
CA LEU A 29 0.62 8.75 -9.22
C LEU A 29 -0.62 9.17 -10.01
N LEU A 30 -1.81 8.95 -9.44
CA LEU A 30 -3.06 9.42 -10.05
C LEU A 30 -3.10 10.95 -10.13
N THR A 31 -2.71 11.67 -9.08
CA THR A 31 -2.70 13.14 -9.09
C THR A 31 -1.62 13.72 -10.01
N MET A 32 -0.42 13.12 -10.05
CA MET A 32 0.64 13.55 -10.97
C MET A 32 0.28 13.34 -12.45
N ARG A 33 -0.48 12.30 -12.77
CA ARG A 33 -0.98 12.03 -14.13
C ARG A 33 -2.29 12.73 -14.44
N HIS A 34 -2.94 13.33 -13.44
CA HIS A 34 -4.18 14.06 -13.63
C HIS A 34 -3.88 15.44 -14.20
N VAL A 35 -3.94 15.57 -15.53
CA VAL A 35 -4.08 16.88 -16.17
C VAL A 35 -5.51 17.35 -15.87
N PRO A 36 -5.70 18.43 -15.08
CA PRO A 36 -7.03 18.94 -14.80
C PRO A 36 -7.62 19.42 -16.12
N LYS A 37 -8.60 18.68 -16.65
CA LYS A 37 -9.30 18.98 -17.91
C LYS A 37 -10.14 20.26 -17.83
N ILE A 38 -9.89 21.19 -16.92
CA ILE A 38 -10.70 22.41 -16.76
C ILE A 38 -10.58 23.30 -18.00
N VAL A 39 -9.44 23.28 -18.70
CA VAL A 39 -9.23 24.04 -19.95
C VAL A 39 -9.95 23.40 -21.14
N ASP A 40 -10.06 22.06 -21.19
CA ASP A 40 -10.76 21.30 -22.25
C ASP A 40 -12.25 21.01 -21.93
N ALA A 41 -12.67 21.17 -20.67
CA ALA A 41 -14.04 20.93 -20.22
C ALA A 41 -14.99 22.06 -20.63
N TYR A 42 -14.47 23.26 -20.91
CA TYR A 42 -15.30 24.40 -21.31
C TYR A 42 -15.74 24.32 -22.78
N SER A 43 -14.94 23.68 -23.65
CA SER A 43 -15.25 23.45 -25.06
C SER A 43 -16.17 22.25 -25.31
N SER A 44 -16.37 21.39 -24.30
CA SER A 44 -17.09 20.12 -24.42
C SER A 44 -18.39 20.06 -23.61
N LYS A 45 -19.10 21.19 -23.44
CA LYS A 45 -20.35 21.29 -22.66
C LYS A 45 -21.41 20.22 -23.00
N GLN A 46 -21.37 19.61 -24.19
CA GLN A 46 -22.30 18.55 -24.61
C GLN A 46 -21.86 17.13 -24.22
N ALA A 47 -20.60 16.91 -23.82
CA ALA A 47 -20.09 15.62 -23.38
C ALA A 47 -20.10 15.44 -21.85
N LEU A 48 -20.17 16.53 -21.08
CA LEU A 48 -20.14 16.47 -19.61
C LEU A 48 -21.41 15.87 -19.00
N GLU A 49 -22.59 16.04 -19.60
CA GLU A 49 -23.84 15.52 -19.01
C GLU A 49 -23.93 13.97 -19.06
N SER A 50 -23.24 13.31 -19.99
CA SER A 50 -23.29 11.84 -20.14
C SER A 50 -22.16 11.09 -19.42
N GLN A 51 -21.13 11.79 -18.93
CA GLN A 51 -19.93 11.18 -18.33
C GLN A 51 -19.72 11.49 -16.85
N VAL A 52 -20.71 12.04 -16.15
CA VAL A 52 -20.63 12.16 -14.68
C VAL A 52 -20.97 10.83 -14.00
N THR A 53 -20.26 9.76 -14.37
CA THR A 53 -20.21 8.55 -13.56
C THR A 53 -19.16 8.77 -12.48
N PHE A 54 -19.58 9.31 -11.33
CA PHE A 54 -18.79 9.36 -10.09
C PHE A 54 -18.52 7.94 -9.52
N GLY A 55 -17.96 7.04 -10.33
CA GLY A 55 -17.92 5.62 -9.98
C GLY A 55 -16.85 4.79 -10.69
N LEU A 56 -16.09 5.34 -11.64
CA LEU A 56 -14.88 4.68 -12.13
C LEU A 56 -13.68 5.09 -11.27
N THR A 57 -13.77 4.78 -9.98
CA THR A 57 -12.56 4.64 -9.16
C THR A 57 -11.76 3.53 -9.82
N ALA A 58 -10.54 3.82 -10.29
CA ALA A 58 -9.62 2.79 -10.76
C ALA A 58 -9.35 1.83 -9.58
N SER A 59 -10.19 0.82 -9.42
CA SER A 59 -10.05 -0.18 -8.37
C SER A 59 -8.72 -0.87 -8.62
N PRO A 60 -7.78 -0.84 -7.66
CA PRO A 60 -6.53 -1.57 -7.80
C PRO A 60 -6.85 -3.02 -8.17
N SER A 61 -6.24 -3.53 -9.25
CA SER A 61 -6.47 -4.91 -9.67
C SER A 61 -6.26 -5.85 -8.48
N GLY A 62 -7.12 -6.85 -8.30
CA GLY A 62 -7.06 -7.77 -7.16
C GLY A 62 -5.66 -8.40 -6.94
N TRP A 63 -4.89 -8.50 -8.02
CA TRP A 63 -3.51 -8.98 -8.03
C TRP A 63 -2.53 -8.13 -7.21
N LEU A 64 -2.79 -6.82 -7.09
CA LEU A 64 -1.97 -5.92 -6.27
C LEU A 64 -2.06 -6.29 -4.79
N TYR A 65 -3.21 -6.74 -4.30
CA TYR A 65 -3.36 -7.19 -2.91
C TYR A 65 -2.55 -8.46 -2.63
N VAL A 66 -2.56 -9.41 -3.59
CA VAL A 66 -1.76 -10.65 -3.51
C VAL A 66 -0.27 -10.33 -3.46
N LEU A 67 0.20 -9.43 -4.34
CA LEU A 67 1.59 -8.97 -4.35
C LEU A 67 1.97 -8.25 -3.06
N THR A 68 1.10 -7.39 -2.53
CA THR A 68 1.35 -6.68 -1.26
C THR A 68 1.49 -7.65 -0.10
N PHE A 69 0.63 -8.67 -0.02
CA PHE A 69 0.71 -9.71 1.00
C PHE A 69 1.98 -10.55 0.88
N ALA A 70 2.27 -11.06 -0.33
CA ALA A 70 3.47 -11.86 -0.59
C ALA A 70 4.76 -11.07 -0.29
N SER A 71 4.84 -9.82 -0.73
CA SER A 71 5.98 -8.94 -0.47
C SER A 71 6.18 -8.70 1.02
N THR A 72 5.09 -8.49 1.77
CA THR A 72 5.18 -8.31 3.23
C THR A 72 5.66 -9.59 3.93
N ALA A 73 5.17 -10.76 3.52
CA ALA A 73 5.62 -12.04 4.06
C ALA A 73 7.12 -12.27 3.84
N VAL A 74 7.61 -11.96 2.63
CA VAL A 74 9.04 -12.02 2.29
C VAL A 74 9.85 -11.03 3.14
N LEU A 75 9.43 -9.76 3.22
CA LEU A 75 10.12 -8.76 4.04
C LEU A 75 10.16 -9.14 5.53
N TYR A 76 9.07 -9.71 6.04
CA TYR A 76 9.04 -10.16 7.43
C TYR A 76 10.04 -11.30 7.67
N ALA A 77 10.02 -12.34 6.83
CA ALA A 77 10.85 -13.52 6.99
C ALA A 77 12.35 -13.22 6.80
N PHE A 78 12.70 -12.40 5.81
CA PHE A 78 14.09 -12.20 5.38
C PHE A 78 14.74 -10.90 5.87
N ALA A 79 13.97 -9.89 6.25
CA ALA A 79 14.52 -8.64 6.80
C ALA A 79 14.21 -8.50 8.29
N LEU A 80 12.94 -8.43 8.68
CA LEU A 80 12.55 -8.13 10.06
C LEU A 80 12.92 -9.24 11.03
N GLN A 81 12.61 -10.50 10.73
CA GLN A 81 12.90 -11.63 11.60
C GLN A 81 14.40 -11.79 11.90
N PRO A 82 15.32 -11.79 10.91
CA PRO A 82 16.76 -11.86 11.20
C PRO A 82 17.29 -10.60 11.88
N LEU A 83 16.75 -9.41 11.56
CA LEU A 83 17.13 -8.17 12.25
C LEU A 83 16.75 -8.22 13.73
N LEU A 84 15.51 -8.63 14.05
CA LEU A 84 15.03 -8.80 15.41
C LEU A 84 15.82 -9.86 16.18
N ARG A 85 16.18 -10.97 15.52
CA ARG A 85 17.07 -12.01 16.10
C ARG A 85 18.46 -11.46 16.40
N ARG A 86 19.06 -10.71 15.47
CA ARG A 86 20.36 -10.05 15.66
C ARG A 86 20.33 -9.07 16.83
N TRP A 87 19.26 -8.28 16.95
CA TRP A 87 19.09 -7.33 18.05
C TRP A 87 18.91 -8.03 19.41
N ALA A 88 18.15 -9.12 19.45
CA ALA A 88 18.00 -9.93 20.67
C ALA A 88 19.34 -10.54 21.11
N ASN A 89 20.14 -11.06 20.18
CA ASN A 89 21.46 -11.61 20.48
C ASN A 89 22.47 -10.55 20.94
N ARG A 90 22.34 -9.28 20.49
CA ARG A 90 23.19 -8.18 20.98
C ARG A 90 22.92 -7.82 22.43
N ARG A 91 21.70 -8.02 22.95
CA ARG A 91 21.37 -7.77 24.37
C ARG A 91 21.88 -8.85 25.33
N HIS A 92 22.32 -10.01 24.83
CA HIS A 92 22.79 -11.13 25.64
C HIS A 92 24.31 -11.36 25.55
N ARG A 93 25.08 -10.38 25.07
CA ARG A 93 26.54 -10.42 25.20
C ARG A 93 26.93 -9.89 26.58
N PRO A 94 27.75 -10.64 27.37
CA PRO A 94 28.20 -10.22 28.69
C PRO A 94 29.05 -8.95 28.63
#